data_AF-C5MA76-F1
#
_entry.id   AF-C5MA76-F1
#
_cell.length_a   1.000
_cell.length_b   1.000
_cell.length_c   1.000
_cell.angle_alpha   90.00
_cell.angle_beta   90.00
_cell.angle_gamma   90.00
#
_symmetry.space_group_name_H-M   'P 1'
#
loop_
_entity.id
_entity.type
_entity.pdbx_description
1 polymer ?
#
loop_
_entity_poly.entity_id
_entity_poly.type
_entity_poly.pdbx_seq_one_letter_code
_entity_poly.pdbx_strand_id
1 'polypeptide(L)'
;MPARYVQVAKALFGGSSLISDEKGNVSVSPKAAEKVNKEAHKYLPTWSRSENYEPYEFIEYHDAALRANKDLVNLFPEGGDYETNNISPKLGTEIKGIQLSNLSNEAKDELALLAAQRGVLVFRDQDFLEKGPEFISNYVSYYGTPHIHPTSGSPKGVSDIHVVLSGNTEEDPFVNRNNLVGFHSDVSYELNPTSLSFLSATNIPKSGGGDTVFASTTEAYNRLSPLFREKLEGLKAVHSAVDQANLAVFKKGVVKRHPVENVHPVIRTTPLGQKVLYVNNGFTKRIEGLKEEESAVLLKFLLDHIWKGHDFQIRAHWEPNTVVIFDNRVVAHSAILDFDTTDSRLIIRSSARGERPVADLKDLNKPDENLIYHGPEYLGDRLESLAI
;
A
#
# COMPACT_ATOMS: atom_id res chain seq x y z
N MET A 1 8.30 -0.15 39.07
CA MET A 1 8.68 1.02 38.24
C MET A 1 8.11 0.84 36.84
N PRO A 2 7.10 1.61 36.43
CA PRO A 2 6.89 1.87 35.00
C PRO A 2 6.88 3.40 34.77
N ALA A 3 7.35 3.97 33.67
CA ALA A 3 7.60 3.48 32.34
C ALA A 3 8.98 3.97 31.85
N ARG A 4 9.74 3.11 31.19
CA ARG A 4 10.77 3.61 30.27
C ARG A 4 10.06 3.95 28.98
N TYR A 5 9.86 5.25 28.77
CA TYR A 5 9.42 5.83 27.51
C TYR A 5 10.35 5.34 26.40
N VAL A 6 9.82 4.45 25.57
CA VAL A 6 10.45 4.05 24.31
C VAL A 6 10.14 5.17 23.32
N GLN A 7 11.14 5.99 23.00
CA GLN A 7 11.05 6.84 21.82
C GLN A 7 10.81 5.93 20.61
N VAL A 8 9.61 6.04 20.02
CA VAL A 8 9.28 5.40 18.75
C VAL A 8 10.03 6.15 17.66
N ALA A 9 10.83 5.42 16.87
CA ALA A 9 11.59 6.02 15.78
C ALA A 9 10.69 6.89 14.88
N LYS A 10 11.12 8.14 14.68
CA LYS A 10 10.41 9.12 13.83
C LYS A 10 10.44 8.77 12.34
N ALA A 11 11.24 7.78 11.94
CA ALA A 11 11.28 7.24 10.59
C ALA A 11 9.90 6.74 10.18
N LEU A 12 9.56 6.85 8.90
CA LEU A 12 8.32 6.44 8.22
C LEU A 12 7.21 7.51 8.11
N PHE A 13 7.14 8.54 8.96
CA PHE A 13 6.04 9.53 8.89
C PHE A 13 6.42 10.95 9.36
N GLY A 14 7.47 11.54 8.79
CA GLY A 14 7.67 13.00 8.87
C GLY A 14 7.95 13.60 10.25
N GLY A 15 8.91 13.06 11.02
CA GLY A 15 9.45 13.77 12.19
C GLY A 15 10.40 14.92 11.82
N SER A 16 10.48 15.95 12.68
CA SER A 16 11.39 17.15 12.77
C SER A 16 11.83 17.90 11.51
N SER A 17 11.51 17.40 10.33
CA SER A 17 11.96 17.86 9.02
C SER A 17 10.84 18.54 8.25
N LEU A 18 9.65 18.67 8.84
CA LEU A 18 8.51 19.38 8.29
C LEU A 18 8.47 20.81 8.83
N ILE A 19 8.12 21.76 7.96
CA ILE A 19 7.87 23.15 8.31
C ILE A 19 6.44 23.52 7.94
N SER A 20 5.86 24.47 8.66
CA SER A 20 4.53 25.02 8.35
C SER A 20 4.65 26.52 8.07
N ASP A 21 3.97 26.99 7.02
CA ASP A 21 3.81 28.42 6.77
C ASP A 21 2.65 29.02 7.58
N GLU A 22 2.50 30.34 7.55
CA GLU A 22 1.43 31.06 8.25
C GLU A 22 0.01 30.67 7.78
N LYS A 23 -0.11 30.07 6.60
CA LYS A 23 -1.38 29.61 6.02
C LYS A 23 -1.68 28.16 6.40
N GLY A 24 -0.81 27.51 7.18
CA GLY A 24 -0.97 26.12 7.59
C GLY A 24 -0.58 25.10 6.52
N ASN A 25 0.08 25.51 5.43
CA ASN A 25 0.67 24.57 4.48
C ASN A 25 1.90 23.94 5.11
N VAL A 26 2.01 22.63 5.02
CA VAL A 26 3.14 21.86 5.54
C VAL A 26 3.99 21.38 4.36
N SER A 27 5.31 21.46 4.50
CA SER A 27 6.25 20.98 3.49
C SER A 27 7.53 20.45 4.15
N VAL A 28 8.36 19.78 3.35
CA VAL A 28 9.69 19.36 3.77
C VAL A 28 10.59 20.60 3.90
N SER A 29 11.33 20.69 5.02
CA SER A 29 12.28 21.78 5.28
C SER A 29 13.36 21.85 4.19
N PRO A 30 13.91 23.05 3.89
CA PRO A 30 14.96 23.20 2.89
C PRO A 30 16.16 22.26 3.11
N LYS A 31 16.62 22.14 4.36
CA LYS A 31 17.74 21.25 4.75
C LYS A 31 17.44 19.78 4.45
N ALA A 32 16.21 19.32 4.64
CA ALA A 32 15.83 17.95 4.32
C ALA A 32 15.63 17.76 2.80
N ALA A 33 15.11 18.76 2.11
CA ALA A 33 14.95 18.74 0.66
C ALA A 33 16.30 18.70 -0.10
N GLU A 34 17.37 19.30 0.44
CA GLU A 34 18.73 19.22 -0.11
C GLU A 34 19.29 17.80 -0.17
N LYS A 35 18.80 16.87 0.68
CA LYS A 35 19.19 15.46 0.68
C LYS A 35 18.45 14.63 -0.37
N VAL A 36 17.44 15.21 -1.03
CA VAL A 36 16.67 14.58 -2.10
C VAL A 36 17.21 15.07 -3.44
N ASN A 37 17.32 14.17 -4.43
CA ASN A 37 17.72 14.54 -5.79
C ASN A 37 16.83 15.69 -6.32
N LYS A 38 17.43 16.72 -6.91
CA LYS A 38 16.74 17.90 -7.44
C LYS A 38 15.67 17.55 -8.47
N GLU A 39 15.92 16.54 -9.31
CA GLU A 39 14.96 16.06 -10.31
C GLU A 39 13.67 15.50 -9.67
N ALA A 40 13.78 15.05 -8.41
CA ALA A 40 12.68 14.51 -7.64
C ALA A 40 11.94 15.58 -6.82
N HIS A 41 12.39 16.85 -6.81
CA HIS A 41 11.76 17.91 -6.00
C HIS A 41 10.30 18.17 -6.38
N LYS A 42 9.92 17.93 -7.64
CA LYS A 42 8.53 17.99 -8.11
C LYS A 42 7.60 16.97 -7.42
N TYR A 43 8.16 15.95 -6.76
CA TYR A 43 7.45 14.92 -6.00
C TYR A 43 7.52 15.12 -4.49
N LEU A 44 8.15 16.19 -3.99
CA LEU A 44 8.22 16.42 -2.55
C LEU A 44 6.81 16.59 -1.98
N PRO A 45 6.54 15.97 -0.81
CA PRO A 45 5.23 16.01 -0.23
C PRO A 45 4.91 17.41 0.31
N THR A 46 3.68 17.81 0.05
CA THR A 46 3.02 18.96 0.66
C THR A 46 1.74 18.48 1.33
N TRP A 47 1.31 19.21 2.36
CA TRP A 47 0.01 19.04 3.01
C TRP A 47 -0.60 20.42 3.23
N SER A 48 -1.90 20.49 3.43
CA SER A 48 -2.51 21.62 4.12
C SER A 48 -3.24 21.13 5.37
N ARG A 49 -3.06 21.83 6.50
CA ARG A 49 -3.84 21.56 7.72
C ARG A 49 -5.34 21.87 7.55
N SER A 50 -5.71 22.60 6.50
CA SER A 50 -7.11 22.83 6.13
C SER A 50 -7.71 21.73 5.25
N GLU A 51 -6.92 20.76 4.78
CA GLU A 51 -7.46 19.62 4.04
C GLU A 51 -8.30 18.75 4.97
N ASN A 52 -9.57 18.63 4.63
CA ASN A 52 -10.50 17.71 5.25
C ASN A 52 -11.32 17.04 4.15
N TYR A 53 -11.18 15.73 4.02
CA TYR A 53 -11.92 14.88 3.11
C TYR A 53 -12.91 14.06 3.91
N GLU A 54 -14.12 13.93 3.38
CA GLU A 54 -15.08 12.98 3.90
C GLU A 54 -14.60 11.53 3.72
N PRO A 55 -15.10 10.59 4.53
CA PRO A 55 -14.98 9.16 4.27
C PRO A 55 -15.37 8.84 2.83
N TYR A 56 -14.68 7.86 2.24
CA TYR A 56 -15.06 7.43 0.91
C TYR A 56 -16.42 6.74 0.92
N GLU A 57 -17.31 7.22 0.05
CA GLU A 57 -18.54 6.54 -0.29
C GLU A 57 -18.26 5.35 -1.22
N PHE A 58 -19.22 4.43 -1.23
CA PHE A 58 -19.21 3.27 -2.11
C PHE A 58 -19.15 3.71 -3.57
N ILE A 59 -18.30 3.03 -4.35
CA ILE A 59 -18.29 3.15 -5.81
C ILE A 59 -18.35 1.76 -6.43
N GLU A 60 -19.02 1.66 -7.58
CA GLU A 60 -18.89 0.50 -8.43
C GLU A 60 -17.49 0.44 -9.05
N TYR A 61 -16.99 -0.78 -9.22
CA TYR A 61 -15.69 -1.02 -9.82
C TYR A 61 -15.81 -1.99 -10.99
N HIS A 62 -15.18 -1.63 -12.11
CA HIS A 62 -15.10 -2.48 -13.30
C HIS A 62 -13.63 -2.75 -13.62
N ASP A 63 -13.18 -3.95 -13.26
CA ASP A 63 -11.78 -4.33 -13.38
C ASP A 63 -11.31 -4.34 -14.84
N ALA A 64 -10.20 -3.65 -15.10
CA ALA A 64 -9.53 -3.62 -16.39
C ALA A 64 -9.07 -5.01 -16.86
N ALA A 65 -8.69 -5.89 -15.92
CA ALA A 65 -8.27 -7.26 -16.22
C ALA A 65 -9.36 -8.09 -16.91
N LEU A 66 -10.65 -7.77 -16.69
CA LEU A 66 -11.77 -8.49 -17.30
C LEU A 66 -11.97 -8.14 -18.79
N ARG A 67 -11.39 -7.03 -19.26
CA ARG A 67 -11.44 -6.60 -20.66
C ARG A 67 -10.23 -7.07 -21.48
N ALA A 68 -9.18 -7.51 -20.81
CA ALA A 68 -7.91 -7.88 -21.41
C ALA A 68 -8.00 -9.04 -22.40
N ASN A 69 -7.15 -9.02 -23.43
CA ASN A 69 -6.86 -10.24 -24.17
C ASN A 69 -6.03 -11.18 -23.28
N LYS A 70 -6.47 -12.44 -23.16
CA LYS A 70 -5.83 -13.43 -22.29
C LYS A 70 -4.44 -13.85 -22.75
N ASP A 71 -4.14 -13.67 -24.03
CA ASP A 71 -2.85 -14.00 -24.63
C ASP A 71 -1.83 -12.87 -24.49
N LEU A 72 -2.24 -11.71 -23.92
CA LEU A 72 -1.37 -10.56 -23.62
C LEU A 72 -0.65 -9.99 -24.84
N VAL A 73 -1.25 -10.08 -26.03
CA VAL A 73 -0.62 -9.74 -27.32
C VAL A 73 -0.38 -8.24 -27.53
N ASN A 74 -1.08 -7.36 -26.80
CA ASN A 74 -0.88 -5.92 -26.89
C ASN A 74 0.23 -5.44 -25.92
N LEU A 75 0.37 -6.11 -24.78
CA LEU A 75 1.45 -5.88 -23.82
C LEU A 75 2.76 -6.52 -24.30
N PHE A 76 2.67 -7.70 -24.91
CA PHE A 76 3.79 -8.50 -25.40
C PHE A 76 3.62 -8.82 -26.89
N PRO A 77 3.75 -7.82 -27.79
CA PRO A 77 3.56 -8.03 -29.22
C PRO A 77 4.56 -9.02 -29.81
N GLU A 78 4.14 -9.81 -30.79
CA GLU A 78 5.03 -10.74 -31.48
C GLU A 78 6.17 -9.98 -32.18
N GLY A 79 7.41 -10.45 -31.98
CA GLY A 79 8.61 -9.78 -32.51
C GLY A 79 8.99 -8.47 -31.81
N GLY A 80 8.35 -8.13 -30.69
CA GLY A 80 8.75 -7.00 -29.84
C GLY A 80 10.12 -7.22 -29.19
N ASP A 81 10.85 -6.12 -28.96
CA ASP A 81 12.12 -6.13 -28.25
C ASP A 81 11.88 -5.95 -26.74
N TYR A 82 11.57 -7.06 -26.07
CA TYR A 82 11.35 -7.10 -24.63
C TYR A 82 11.88 -8.40 -24.02
N GLU A 83 12.13 -8.35 -22.72
CA GLU A 83 12.52 -9.51 -21.91
C GLU A 83 11.54 -9.64 -20.74
N THR A 84 11.14 -10.88 -20.43
CA THR A 84 10.36 -11.19 -19.23
C THR A 84 11.07 -12.29 -18.44
N ASN A 85 11.12 -12.12 -17.13
CA ASN A 85 11.67 -13.12 -16.22
C ASN A 85 10.77 -13.31 -15.00
N ASN A 86 10.30 -14.53 -14.75
CA ASN A 86 9.53 -14.82 -13.56
C ASN A 86 10.45 -14.81 -12.33
N ILE A 87 10.16 -13.93 -11.37
CA ILE A 87 10.97 -13.80 -10.12
C ILE A 87 10.81 -15.06 -9.26
N SER A 88 9.61 -15.62 -9.22
CA SER A 88 9.33 -16.94 -8.66
C SER A 88 8.28 -17.68 -9.52
N PRO A 89 8.07 -18.98 -9.33
CA PRO A 89 7.11 -19.74 -10.14
C PRO A 89 5.69 -19.17 -10.12
N LYS A 90 5.23 -18.61 -8.98
CA LYS A 90 3.84 -18.20 -8.78
C LYS A 90 3.62 -16.72 -8.44
N LEU A 91 4.68 -15.95 -8.28
CA LEU A 91 4.62 -14.54 -7.87
C LEU A 91 5.77 -13.78 -8.52
N GLY A 92 5.48 -12.61 -9.07
CA GLY A 92 6.50 -11.72 -9.61
C GLY A 92 6.88 -12.01 -11.05
N THR A 93 6.94 -10.94 -11.85
CA THR A 93 7.52 -10.94 -13.19
C THR A 93 8.33 -9.67 -13.37
N GLU A 94 9.61 -9.78 -13.71
CA GLU A 94 10.43 -8.66 -14.16
C GLU A 94 10.24 -8.48 -15.67
N ILE A 95 10.16 -7.22 -16.12
CA ILE A 95 9.87 -6.84 -17.50
C ILE A 95 10.83 -5.73 -17.92
N LYS A 96 11.50 -5.91 -19.08
CA LYS A 96 12.39 -4.93 -19.74
C LYS A 96 11.97 -4.70 -21.19
N GLY A 97 12.27 -3.53 -21.74
CA GLY A 97 11.98 -3.19 -23.15
C GLY A 97 10.58 -2.62 -23.40
N ILE A 98 9.68 -2.64 -22.41
CA ILE A 98 8.33 -2.06 -22.51
C ILE A 98 8.24 -0.81 -21.65
N GLN A 99 7.90 0.34 -22.25
CA GLN A 99 7.65 1.59 -21.54
C GLN A 99 6.17 1.71 -21.16
N LEU A 100 5.89 1.82 -19.86
CA LEU A 100 4.53 2.02 -19.35
C LEU A 100 3.86 3.24 -19.99
N SER A 101 4.62 4.29 -20.26
CA SER A 101 4.13 5.53 -20.85
C SER A 101 3.65 5.43 -22.29
N ASN A 102 4.00 4.33 -22.99
CA ASN A 102 3.63 4.09 -24.38
C ASN A 102 2.51 3.05 -24.52
N LEU A 103 1.99 2.49 -23.42
CA LEU A 103 0.94 1.47 -23.50
C LEU A 103 -0.35 2.04 -24.07
N SER A 104 -0.93 1.32 -25.04
CA SER A 104 -2.31 1.52 -25.47
C SER A 104 -3.28 1.13 -24.34
N ASN A 105 -4.57 1.44 -24.52
CA ASN A 105 -5.58 1.05 -23.55
C ASN A 105 -5.72 -0.48 -23.45
N GLU A 106 -5.63 -1.20 -24.58
CA GLU A 106 -5.67 -2.65 -24.62
C GLU A 106 -4.48 -3.27 -23.88
N ALA A 107 -3.28 -2.70 -24.06
CA ALA A 107 -2.08 -3.12 -23.33
C ALA A 107 -2.17 -2.80 -21.82
N LYS A 108 -2.86 -1.74 -21.42
CA LYS A 108 -3.16 -1.45 -20.00
C LYS A 108 -4.14 -2.45 -19.40
N ASP A 109 -5.19 -2.84 -20.13
CA ASP A 109 -6.10 -3.90 -19.68
C ASP A 109 -5.31 -5.21 -19.46
N GLU A 110 -4.42 -5.56 -20.38
CA GLU A 110 -3.52 -6.72 -20.26
C GLU A 110 -2.51 -6.59 -19.12
N LEU A 111 -2.01 -5.39 -18.84
CA LEU A 111 -1.18 -5.12 -17.66
C LEU A 111 -1.93 -5.43 -16.36
N ALA A 112 -3.21 -5.04 -16.27
CA ALA A 112 -4.05 -5.37 -15.12
C ALA A 112 -4.27 -6.88 -14.98
N LEU A 113 -4.50 -7.59 -16.09
CA LEU A 113 -4.63 -9.05 -16.08
C LEU A 113 -3.34 -9.73 -15.62
N LEU A 114 -2.19 -9.33 -16.17
CA LEU A 114 -0.90 -9.88 -15.77
C LEU A 114 -0.60 -9.60 -14.30
N ALA A 115 -0.91 -8.39 -13.80
CA ALA A 115 -0.74 -8.03 -12.39
C ALA A 115 -1.62 -8.90 -11.48
N ALA A 116 -2.87 -9.17 -11.86
CA ALA A 116 -3.76 -10.04 -11.08
C ALA A 116 -3.31 -11.52 -11.08
N GLN A 117 -2.72 -11.99 -12.19
CA GLN A 117 -2.17 -13.35 -12.32
C GLN A 117 -0.85 -13.53 -11.57
N ARG A 118 0.02 -12.53 -11.61
CA ARG A 118 1.40 -12.60 -11.12
C ARG A 118 1.63 -11.87 -9.81
N GLY A 119 0.65 -11.12 -9.31
CA GLY A 119 0.66 -10.34 -8.08
C GLY A 119 1.55 -9.10 -8.12
N VAL A 120 2.77 -9.22 -8.64
CA VAL A 120 3.78 -8.16 -8.70
C VAL A 120 4.46 -8.16 -10.07
N LEU A 121 4.64 -6.99 -10.65
CA LEU A 121 5.38 -6.74 -11.87
C LEU A 121 6.48 -5.71 -11.58
N VAL A 122 7.69 -5.96 -12.07
CA VAL A 122 8.84 -5.07 -11.90
C VAL A 122 9.28 -4.62 -13.28
N PHE A 123 8.89 -3.40 -13.67
CA PHE A 123 9.30 -2.78 -14.92
C PHE A 123 10.61 -2.03 -14.71
N ARG A 124 11.63 -2.34 -15.49
CA ARG A 124 12.94 -1.67 -15.43
C ARG A 124 13.07 -0.58 -16.50
N ASP A 125 14.02 0.32 -16.30
CA ASP A 125 14.41 1.35 -17.28
C ASP A 125 13.25 2.22 -17.77
N GLN A 126 12.34 2.61 -16.85
CA GLN A 126 11.13 3.36 -17.17
C GLN A 126 11.33 4.88 -17.16
N ASP A 127 10.68 5.58 -18.10
CA ASP A 127 10.58 7.05 -18.11
C ASP A 127 9.45 7.61 -17.21
N PHE A 128 8.81 6.75 -16.40
CA PHE A 128 7.58 7.04 -15.66
C PHE A 128 7.69 8.26 -14.73
N LEU A 129 8.79 8.38 -13.98
CA LEU A 129 9.04 9.53 -13.11
C LEU A 129 9.39 10.81 -13.88
N GLU A 130 9.91 10.69 -15.09
CA GLU A 130 10.24 11.85 -15.92
C GLU A 130 8.96 12.55 -16.36
N LYS A 131 7.90 11.77 -16.70
CA LYS A 131 6.59 12.29 -17.14
C LYS A 131 5.88 13.19 -16.12
N GLY A 132 6.17 13.06 -14.82
CA GLY A 132 5.70 13.97 -13.78
C GLY A 132 4.43 13.51 -13.03
N PRO A 133 4.08 14.17 -11.92
CA PRO A 133 2.94 13.82 -11.07
C PRO A 133 1.60 13.69 -11.79
N GLU A 134 1.24 14.67 -12.65
CA GLU A 134 -0.05 14.68 -13.36
C GLU A 134 -0.19 13.51 -14.31
N PHE A 135 0.89 13.15 -15.02
CA PHE A 135 0.89 11.98 -15.88
C PHE A 135 0.61 10.71 -15.07
N ILE A 136 1.26 10.54 -13.92
CA ILE A 136 1.10 9.35 -13.07
C ILE A 136 -0.33 9.24 -12.54
N SER A 137 -0.90 10.34 -12.04
CA SER A 137 -2.31 10.39 -11.60
C SER A 137 -3.26 9.99 -12.74
N ASN A 138 -3.09 10.58 -13.93
CA ASN A 138 -3.90 10.25 -15.11
C ASN A 138 -3.68 8.81 -15.62
N TYR A 139 -2.47 8.27 -15.46
CA TYR A 139 -2.18 6.90 -15.85
C TYR A 139 -2.90 5.91 -14.93
N VAL A 140 -2.87 6.15 -13.61
CA VAL A 140 -3.51 5.30 -12.62
C VAL A 140 -5.04 5.39 -12.68
N SER A 141 -5.59 6.55 -13.06
CA SER A 141 -7.04 6.73 -13.17
C SER A 141 -7.71 5.82 -14.20
N TYR A 142 -6.94 5.27 -15.16
CA TYR A 142 -7.40 4.25 -16.09
C TYR A 142 -7.88 2.97 -15.39
N TYR A 143 -7.26 2.61 -14.25
CA TYR A 143 -7.54 1.38 -13.52
C TYR A 143 -8.61 1.52 -12.44
N GLY A 144 -9.12 2.73 -12.23
CA GLY A 144 -10.10 3.09 -11.19
C GLY A 144 -9.82 4.47 -10.60
N THR A 145 -10.75 5.00 -9.80
CA THR A 145 -10.55 6.32 -9.16
C THR A 145 -9.31 6.31 -8.27
N PRO A 146 -8.33 7.22 -8.46
CA PRO A 146 -7.14 7.26 -7.63
C PRO A 146 -7.44 7.51 -6.15
N HIS A 147 -6.69 6.84 -5.27
CA HIS A 147 -6.83 6.95 -3.83
C HIS A 147 -6.01 8.12 -3.26
N ILE A 148 -6.66 9.00 -2.49
CA ILE A 148 -6.03 10.06 -1.71
C ILE A 148 -5.74 9.54 -0.30
N HIS A 149 -4.46 9.47 0.06
CA HIS A 149 -4.04 8.94 1.36
C HIS A 149 -4.44 9.86 2.52
N PRO A 150 -5.00 9.31 3.62
CA PRO A 150 -5.57 10.13 4.69
C PRO A 150 -4.51 10.88 5.51
N THR A 151 -3.29 10.36 5.63
CA THR A 151 -2.27 10.93 6.53
C THR A 151 -0.97 11.36 5.87
N SER A 152 -0.81 11.10 4.57
CA SER A 152 0.44 11.35 3.86
C SER A 152 0.34 12.56 2.95
N GLY A 153 1.49 13.18 2.72
CA GLY A 153 1.60 14.32 1.83
C GLY A 153 1.65 13.86 0.40
N SER A 154 1.42 14.81 -0.49
CA SER A 154 1.35 14.58 -1.92
C SER A 154 2.10 15.68 -2.66
N PRO A 155 2.53 15.44 -3.91
CA PRO A 155 3.07 16.49 -4.76
C PRO A 155 2.08 17.65 -4.86
N LYS A 156 2.61 18.87 -4.93
CA LYS A 156 1.79 20.07 -4.99
C LYS A 156 0.83 20.01 -6.19
N GLY A 157 -0.47 20.13 -5.93
CA GLY A 157 -1.51 20.12 -6.97
C GLY A 157 -1.98 18.73 -7.41
N VAL A 158 -1.38 17.64 -6.91
CA VAL A 158 -1.74 16.26 -7.28
C VAL A 158 -1.90 15.43 -6.01
N SER A 159 -3.12 15.37 -5.46
CA SER A 159 -3.42 14.85 -4.11
C SER A 159 -3.47 13.33 -3.99
N ASP A 160 -3.56 12.63 -5.12
CA ASP A 160 -3.72 11.18 -5.24
C ASP A 160 -2.39 10.43 -5.44
N ILE A 161 -1.26 11.12 -5.23
CA ILE A 161 0.06 10.50 -5.10
C ILE A 161 0.46 10.53 -3.63
N HIS A 162 0.58 9.33 -3.07
CA HIS A 162 1.12 9.08 -1.75
C HIS A 162 2.65 9.11 -1.81
N VAL A 163 3.28 9.95 -0.99
CA VAL A 163 4.73 10.11 -0.98
C VAL A 163 5.31 9.56 0.32
N VAL A 164 6.23 8.60 0.20
CA VAL A 164 7.00 8.04 1.31
C VAL A 164 8.40 8.64 1.26
N LEU A 165 8.67 9.57 2.19
CA LEU A 165 10.02 10.07 2.42
C LEU A 165 10.61 9.35 3.64
N SER A 166 11.62 8.53 3.39
CA SER A 166 12.39 7.77 4.37
C SER A 166 13.86 8.21 4.33
N GLY A 167 14.68 7.80 5.31
CA GLY A 167 16.10 8.15 5.32
C GLY A 167 16.37 9.61 5.72
N ASN A 168 16.25 9.90 7.01
CA ASN A 168 16.80 11.10 7.64
C ASN A 168 16.74 10.94 9.16
N THR A 169 16.90 9.71 9.66
CA THR A 169 16.71 9.42 11.07
C THR A 169 18.06 9.27 11.73
N GLU A 170 18.38 10.23 12.60
CA GLU A 170 19.44 10.11 13.59
C GLU A 170 19.11 9.01 14.62
N GLU A 171 17.86 8.57 14.66
CA GLU A 171 17.35 7.50 15.53
C GLU A 171 17.45 6.14 14.84
N ASP A 172 18.11 5.19 15.49
CA ASP A 172 18.12 3.78 15.10
C ASP A 172 16.73 3.15 15.37
N PRO A 173 16.04 2.65 14.33
CA PRO A 173 14.70 2.09 14.49
C PRO A 173 14.70 0.72 15.20
N PHE A 174 15.86 0.13 15.45
CA PHE A 174 16.04 -1.15 16.14
C PHE A 174 16.33 -1.02 17.65
N VAL A 175 16.42 0.20 18.21
CA VAL A 175 16.67 0.43 19.64
C VAL A 175 15.71 -0.36 20.54
N ASN A 176 14.45 -0.50 20.12
CA ASN A 176 13.41 -1.19 20.90
C ASN A 176 12.68 -2.29 20.11
N ARG A 177 13.23 -2.70 18.96
CA ARG A 177 12.59 -3.67 18.06
C ARG A 177 13.64 -4.57 17.42
N ASN A 178 13.36 -5.87 17.37
CA ASN A 178 14.23 -6.83 16.70
C ASN A 178 14.10 -6.78 15.16
N ASN A 179 12.95 -6.34 14.65
CA ASN A 179 12.70 -6.12 13.23
C ASN A 179 11.51 -5.15 13.03
N LEU A 180 11.33 -4.71 11.78
CA LEU A 180 10.29 -3.76 11.38
C LEU A 180 9.37 -4.36 10.29
N VAL A 181 9.40 -5.68 10.12
CA VAL A 181 8.61 -6.36 9.10
C VAL A 181 7.13 -6.23 9.45
N GLY A 182 6.35 -5.73 8.51
CA GLY A 182 4.93 -5.47 8.67
C GLY A 182 4.20 -5.72 7.37
N PHE A 183 3.83 -6.98 7.12
CA PHE A 183 3.06 -7.35 5.94
C PHE A 183 1.65 -6.74 5.99
N HIS A 184 1.31 -5.98 4.95
CA HIS A 184 0.01 -5.36 4.79
C HIS A 184 -0.48 -5.32 3.36
N SER A 185 -1.81 -5.31 3.21
CA SER A 185 -2.50 -4.87 1.99
C SER A 185 -2.88 -3.41 2.20
N ASP A 186 -2.60 -2.56 1.23
CA ASP A 186 -2.75 -1.12 1.38
C ASP A 186 -4.19 -0.73 1.70
N VAL A 187 -4.33 0.15 2.70
CA VAL A 187 -5.58 0.81 3.10
C VAL A 187 -6.78 -0.13 3.14
N SER A 188 -6.58 -1.38 3.57
CA SER A 188 -7.64 -2.39 3.63
C SER A 188 -8.81 -2.03 4.58
N TYR A 189 -8.67 -0.96 5.36
CA TYR A 189 -9.75 -0.38 6.15
C TYR A 189 -10.75 0.45 5.32
N GLU A 190 -10.42 0.84 4.08
CA GLU A 190 -11.32 1.60 3.22
C GLU A 190 -12.50 0.72 2.75
N LEU A 191 -13.61 1.37 2.40
CA LEU A 191 -14.79 0.68 1.89
C LEU A 191 -14.53 0.03 0.51
N ASN A 192 -13.86 0.79 -0.37
CA ASN A 192 -13.25 0.31 -1.61
C ASN A 192 -11.73 0.45 -1.47
N PRO A 193 -11.00 -0.57 -0.94
CA PRO A 193 -9.55 -0.57 -0.85
C PRO A 193 -8.89 -0.46 -2.23
N THR A 194 -7.59 -0.20 -2.27
CA THR A 194 -6.86 -0.10 -3.54
C THR A 194 -6.73 -1.44 -4.25
N SER A 195 -6.84 -1.44 -5.59
CA SER A 195 -6.50 -2.58 -6.46
C SER A 195 -5.04 -2.48 -6.93
N LEU A 196 -4.80 -1.93 -8.12
CA LEU A 196 -3.46 -1.76 -8.66
C LEU A 196 -2.75 -0.56 -8.04
N SER A 197 -1.54 -0.80 -7.56
CA SER A 197 -0.63 0.22 -7.06
C SER A 197 0.62 0.29 -7.91
N PHE A 198 1.05 1.52 -8.19
CA PHE A 198 2.24 1.85 -8.95
C PHE A 198 3.22 2.53 -8.00
N LEU A 199 4.38 1.92 -7.80
CA LEU A 199 5.37 2.36 -6.84
C LEU A 199 6.70 2.61 -7.55
N SER A 200 7.30 3.79 -7.35
CA SER A 200 8.61 4.10 -7.93
C SER A 200 9.46 4.90 -6.95
N ALA A 201 10.71 4.49 -6.80
CA ALA A 201 11.70 5.19 -5.98
C ALA A 201 12.41 6.24 -6.84
N THR A 202 12.39 7.50 -6.41
CA THR A 202 13.09 8.58 -7.13
C THR A 202 14.59 8.59 -6.85
N ASN A 203 15.00 7.94 -5.76
CA ASN A 203 16.39 7.75 -5.42
C ASN A 203 16.55 6.49 -4.56
N ILE A 204 17.68 5.82 -4.73
CA ILE A 204 18.01 4.55 -4.06
C ILE A 204 19.33 4.76 -3.32
N PRO A 205 19.43 4.34 -2.05
CA PRO A 205 20.69 4.33 -1.30
C PRO A 205 21.85 3.75 -2.11
N LYS A 206 23.00 4.43 -2.13
CA LYS A 206 24.18 3.92 -2.86
C LYS A 206 24.71 2.60 -2.30
N SER A 207 24.49 2.34 -1.01
CA SER A 207 24.84 1.09 -0.35
C SER A 207 23.90 -0.07 -0.68
N GLY A 208 22.81 0.17 -1.44
CA GLY A 208 21.76 -0.79 -1.68
C GLY A 208 20.81 -0.94 -0.48
N GLY A 209 19.88 -1.89 -0.57
CA GLY A 209 18.84 -2.12 0.43
C GLY A 209 17.60 -1.23 0.24
N GLY A 210 16.66 -1.34 1.17
CA GLY A 210 15.37 -0.64 1.05
C GLY A 210 14.35 -1.39 0.18
N ASP A 211 14.59 -2.68 -0.06
CA ASP A 211 13.73 -3.50 -0.91
C ASP A 211 12.31 -3.62 -0.36
N THR A 212 11.41 -4.02 -1.25
CA THR A 212 10.03 -4.33 -0.86
C THR A 212 9.82 -5.82 -0.97
N VAL A 213 9.40 -6.46 0.13
CA VAL A 213 9.06 -7.89 0.13
C VAL A 213 7.57 -8.02 -0.04
N PHE A 214 7.15 -8.96 -0.90
CA PHE A 214 5.76 -9.28 -1.18
C PHE A 214 5.48 -10.74 -0.86
N ALA A 215 4.29 -11.03 -0.34
CA ALA A 215 3.76 -12.36 -0.12
C ALA A 215 2.47 -12.54 -0.93
N SER A 216 2.34 -13.65 -1.67
CA SER A 216 1.09 -13.99 -2.34
C SER A 216 0.08 -14.46 -1.31
N THR A 217 -0.98 -13.67 -1.09
CA THR A 217 -2.07 -14.03 -0.18
C THR A 217 -3.05 -15.02 -0.82
N THR A 218 -3.02 -15.15 -2.16
CA THR A 218 -3.67 -16.25 -2.91
C THR A 218 -2.98 -17.58 -2.61
N GLU A 219 -1.65 -17.66 -2.70
CA GLU A 219 -0.93 -18.90 -2.38
C GLU A 219 -0.98 -19.23 -0.90
N ALA A 220 -0.97 -18.22 -0.02
CA ALA A 220 -1.22 -18.41 1.40
C ALA A 220 -2.56 -19.15 1.63
N TYR A 221 -3.64 -18.74 0.95
CA TYR A 221 -4.93 -19.45 0.99
C TYR A 221 -4.83 -20.87 0.44
N ASN A 222 -4.22 -21.06 -0.73
CA ASN A 222 -4.12 -22.37 -1.40
C ASN A 222 -3.37 -23.42 -0.57
N ARG A 223 -2.47 -22.98 0.31
CA ARG A 223 -1.66 -23.84 1.19
C ARG A 223 -2.36 -24.23 2.49
N LEU A 224 -3.48 -23.59 2.83
CA LEU A 224 -4.30 -24.02 3.96
C LEU A 224 -4.94 -25.37 3.65
N SER A 225 -5.10 -26.22 4.68
CA SER A 225 -5.80 -27.48 4.50
C SER A 225 -7.26 -27.25 4.07
N PRO A 226 -7.89 -28.18 3.35
CA PRO A 226 -9.30 -28.04 2.96
C PRO A 226 -10.23 -27.73 4.14
N LEU A 227 -10.00 -28.39 5.30
CA LEU A 227 -10.76 -28.13 6.53
C LEU A 227 -10.56 -26.71 7.05
N PHE A 228 -9.34 -26.18 7.01
CA PHE A 228 -9.07 -24.83 7.47
C PHE A 228 -9.69 -23.79 6.52
N ARG A 229 -9.64 -24.03 5.20
CA ARG A 229 -10.33 -23.18 4.23
C ARG A 229 -11.83 -23.15 4.51
N GLU A 230 -12.48 -24.31 4.66
CA GLU A 230 -13.91 -24.40 5.00
C GLU A 230 -14.26 -23.63 6.28
N LYS A 231 -13.43 -23.73 7.32
CA LYS A 231 -13.64 -23.01 8.60
C LYS A 231 -13.48 -21.50 8.50
N LEU A 232 -12.69 -21.01 7.55
CA LEU A 232 -12.47 -19.57 7.33
C LEU A 232 -13.48 -18.96 6.37
N GLU A 233 -14.10 -19.76 5.49
CA GLU A 233 -15.15 -19.27 4.59
C GLU A 233 -16.30 -18.65 5.41
N GLY A 234 -16.76 -17.47 4.99
CA GLY A 234 -17.82 -16.73 5.68
C GLY A 234 -17.38 -15.92 6.90
N LEU A 235 -16.19 -16.14 7.46
CA LEU A 235 -15.66 -15.27 8.51
C LEU A 235 -15.40 -13.87 7.97
N LYS A 236 -15.63 -12.88 8.83
CA LYS A 236 -15.43 -11.46 8.54
C LYS A 236 -14.47 -10.86 9.56
N ALA A 237 -13.69 -9.87 9.15
CA ALA A 237 -12.74 -9.18 10.01
C ALA A 237 -12.92 -7.67 9.90
N VAL A 238 -12.67 -6.98 11.02
CA VAL A 238 -12.68 -5.53 11.09
C VAL A 238 -11.30 -5.00 10.72
N HIS A 239 -11.25 -4.10 9.74
CA HIS A 239 -10.05 -3.40 9.30
C HIS A 239 -10.14 -1.93 9.69
N SER A 240 -9.12 -1.39 10.36
CA SER A 240 -9.19 -0.09 11.02
C SER A 240 -8.04 0.85 10.68
N ALA A 241 -8.37 2.10 10.39
CA ALA A 241 -7.42 3.19 10.17
C ALA A 241 -6.96 3.88 11.47
N VAL A 242 -7.59 3.58 12.61
CA VAL A 242 -7.43 4.34 13.88
C VAL A 242 -5.99 4.40 14.34
N ASP A 243 -5.27 3.27 14.34
CA ASP A 243 -3.86 3.24 14.75
C ASP A 243 -2.97 4.07 13.83
N GLN A 244 -3.23 4.03 12.52
CA GLN A 244 -2.47 4.84 11.56
C GLN A 244 -2.72 6.33 11.79
N ALA A 245 -3.99 6.71 12.00
CA ALA A 245 -4.37 8.09 12.28
C ALA A 245 -3.74 8.56 13.61
N ASN A 246 -3.86 7.77 14.68
CA ASN A 246 -3.25 8.04 15.99
C ASN A 246 -1.73 8.18 15.91
N LEU A 247 -1.05 7.31 15.16
CA LEU A 247 0.38 7.41 14.92
C LEU A 247 0.74 8.71 14.21
N ALA A 248 -0.06 9.13 13.22
CA ALA A 248 0.14 10.41 12.54
C ALA A 248 -0.03 11.59 13.50
N VAL A 249 -1.09 11.60 14.34
CA VAL A 249 -1.28 12.70 15.31
C VAL A 249 -0.15 12.72 16.35
N PHE A 250 0.26 11.56 16.87
CA PHE A 250 1.38 11.44 17.80
C PHE A 250 2.70 11.97 17.21
N LYS A 251 2.91 11.75 15.90
CA LYS A 251 4.07 12.29 15.16
C LYS A 251 3.88 13.75 14.72
N LYS A 252 2.82 14.43 15.15
CA LYS A 252 2.45 15.82 14.77
C LYS A 252 2.23 16.01 13.27
N GLY A 253 1.88 14.92 12.57
CA GLY A 253 1.51 14.92 11.17
C GLY A 253 0.15 15.58 10.91
N VAL A 254 -0.34 15.39 9.69
CA VAL A 254 -1.66 15.88 9.25
C VAL A 254 -2.56 14.68 8.99
N VAL A 255 -3.77 14.70 9.52
CA VAL A 255 -4.83 13.72 9.22
C VAL A 255 -5.91 14.45 8.44
N LYS A 256 -6.00 14.14 7.15
CA LYS A 256 -6.86 14.81 6.16
C LYS A 256 -8.20 14.12 5.98
N ARG A 257 -8.41 12.93 6.55
CA ARG A 257 -9.68 12.20 6.55
C ARG A 257 -9.82 11.52 7.90
N HIS A 258 -11.00 11.61 8.49
CA HIS A 258 -11.30 10.94 9.74
C HIS A 258 -11.11 9.42 9.58
N PRO A 259 -10.53 8.71 10.57
CA PRO A 259 -10.33 7.27 10.46
C PRO A 259 -11.66 6.53 10.33
N VAL A 260 -11.61 5.44 9.58
CA VAL A 260 -12.75 4.56 9.30
C VAL A 260 -12.44 3.14 9.73
N GLU A 261 -13.50 2.38 9.97
CA GLU A 261 -13.47 0.94 10.14
C GLU A 261 -14.49 0.33 9.20
N ASN A 262 -14.05 -0.68 8.44
CA ASN A 262 -14.92 -1.46 7.58
C ASN A 262 -14.71 -2.95 7.86
N VAL A 263 -15.78 -3.71 7.65
CA VAL A 263 -15.75 -5.17 7.79
C VAL A 263 -15.58 -5.80 6.42
N HIS A 264 -14.55 -6.63 6.29
CA HIS A 264 -14.22 -7.35 5.06
C HIS A 264 -14.18 -8.86 5.32
N PRO A 265 -14.43 -9.71 4.31
CA PRO A 265 -14.31 -11.15 4.47
C PRO A 265 -12.85 -11.55 4.72
N VAL A 266 -12.63 -12.50 5.65
CA VAL A 266 -11.32 -13.10 5.91
C VAL A 266 -10.82 -13.83 4.66
N ILE A 267 -11.73 -14.47 3.93
CA ILE A 267 -11.48 -15.04 2.60
C ILE A 267 -12.27 -14.22 1.57
N ARG A 268 -11.58 -13.35 0.82
CA ARG A 268 -12.19 -12.62 -0.30
C ARG A 268 -12.07 -13.40 -1.60
N THR A 269 -12.94 -13.07 -2.54
CA THR A 269 -12.87 -13.50 -3.94
C THR A 269 -12.60 -12.28 -4.82
N THR A 270 -11.54 -12.29 -5.63
CA THR A 270 -11.23 -11.20 -6.58
C THR A 270 -12.18 -11.24 -7.79
N PRO A 271 -12.31 -10.18 -8.60
CA PRO A 271 -13.15 -10.17 -9.80
C PRO A 271 -12.82 -11.29 -10.81
N LEU A 272 -11.57 -11.77 -10.81
CA LEU A 272 -11.13 -12.92 -11.61
C LEU A 272 -11.43 -14.28 -10.97
N GLY A 273 -12.06 -14.31 -9.79
CA GLY A 273 -12.45 -15.53 -9.08
C GLY A 273 -11.36 -16.13 -8.18
N GLN A 274 -10.24 -15.45 -7.95
CA GLN A 274 -9.19 -15.96 -7.06
C GLN A 274 -9.64 -15.81 -5.61
N LYS A 275 -9.48 -16.87 -4.82
CA LYS A 275 -9.68 -16.85 -3.36
C LYS A 275 -8.39 -16.39 -2.67
N VAL A 276 -8.53 -15.44 -1.75
CA VAL A 276 -7.40 -14.77 -1.10
C VAL A 276 -7.60 -14.70 0.40
N LEU A 277 -6.56 -15.01 1.17
CA LEU A 277 -6.51 -14.76 2.61
C LEU A 277 -6.31 -13.26 2.87
N TYR A 278 -7.38 -12.55 3.25
CA TYR A 278 -7.45 -11.09 3.33
C TYR A 278 -7.39 -10.58 4.77
N VAL A 279 -6.30 -10.90 5.46
CA VAL A 279 -5.98 -10.35 6.78
C VAL A 279 -4.56 -9.79 6.77
N ASN A 280 -4.30 -8.78 7.58
CA ASN A 280 -2.97 -8.21 7.67
C ASN A 280 -2.68 -7.53 9.01
N ASN A 281 -1.40 -7.43 9.34
CA ASN A 281 -0.93 -6.87 10.61
C ASN A 281 -1.10 -5.35 10.69
N GLY A 282 -1.16 -4.67 9.53
CA GLY A 282 -1.31 -3.22 9.49
C GLY A 282 -2.68 -2.74 9.98
N PHE A 283 -3.74 -3.45 9.62
CA PHE A 283 -5.10 -2.92 9.72
C PHE A 283 -6.13 -3.88 10.31
N THR A 284 -5.94 -5.21 10.26
CA THR A 284 -6.92 -6.15 10.79
C THR A 284 -6.90 -6.14 12.33
N LYS A 285 -8.05 -5.91 12.96
CA LYS A 285 -8.20 -5.79 14.42
C LYS A 285 -8.74 -7.04 15.09
N ARG A 286 -9.84 -7.55 14.55
CA ARG A 286 -10.58 -8.68 15.13
C ARG A 286 -11.39 -9.39 14.07
N ILE A 287 -11.72 -10.65 14.32
CA ILE A 287 -12.64 -11.46 13.52
C ILE A 287 -14.02 -11.38 14.18
N GLU A 288 -15.03 -10.97 13.42
CA GLU A 288 -16.40 -10.84 13.93
C GLU A 288 -16.99 -12.20 14.31
N GLY A 289 -17.82 -12.20 15.35
CA GLY A 289 -18.48 -13.41 15.86
C GLY A 289 -17.61 -14.31 16.73
N LEU A 290 -16.31 -14.01 16.87
CA LEU A 290 -15.41 -14.69 17.80
C LEU A 290 -15.19 -13.86 19.07
N LYS A 291 -14.87 -14.54 20.19
CA LYS A 291 -14.39 -13.86 21.41
C LYS A 291 -13.00 -13.29 21.18
N GLU A 292 -12.57 -12.39 22.07
CA GLU A 292 -11.28 -11.69 21.95
C GLU A 292 -10.10 -12.66 21.87
N GLU A 293 -10.02 -13.64 22.77
CA GLU A 293 -8.93 -14.62 22.81
C GLU A 293 -8.96 -15.56 21.59
N GLU A 294 -10.16 -15.96 21.16
CA GLU A 294 -10.35 -16.81 19.97
C GLU A 294 -9.91 -16.08 18.70
N SER A 295 -10.35 -14.82 18.54
CA SER A 295 -9.95 -13.93 17.44
C SER A 295 -8.44 -13.70 17.45
N ALA A 296 -7.85 -13.39 18.61
CA ALA A 296 -6.42 -13.14 18.73
C ALA A 296 -5.58 -14.36 18.34
N VAL A 297 -5.96 -15.56 18.80
CA VAL A 297 -5.26 -16.81 18.46
C VAL A 297 -5.38 -17.11 16.96
N LEU A 298 -6.58 -17.03 16.40
CA LEU A 298 -6.81 -17.32 14.98
C LEU A 298 -6.10 -16.31 14.09
N LEU A 299 -6.26 -15.01 14.37
CA LEU A 299 -5.63 -13.95 13.59
C LEU A 299 -4.10 -14.09 13.65
N LYS A 300 -3.53 -14.37 14.82
CA LYS A 300 -2.08 -14.61 14.95
C LYS A 300 -1.63 -15.77 14.05
N PHE A 301 -2.35 -16.89 14.03
CA PHE A 301 -2.02 -18.01 13.16
C PHE A 301 -2.00 -17.61 11.67
N LEU A 302 -3.03 -16.89 11.21
CA LEU A 302 -3.15 -16.45 9.82
C LEU A 302 -2.06 -15.45 9.43
N LEU A 303 -1.73 -14.50 10.31
CA LEU A 303 -0.66 -13.53 10.11
C LEU A 303 0.72 -14.19 10.09
N ASP A 304 0.98 -15.12 11.03
CA ASP A 304 2.21 -15.90 11.07
C ASP A 304 2.38 -16.74 9.80
N HIS A 305 1.29 -17.31 9.26
CA HIS A 305 1.30 -18.08 8.01
C HIS A 305 1.78 -17.23 6.84
N ILE A 306 1.24 -16.00 6.68
CA ILE A 306 1.67 -15.07 5.64
C ILE A 306 3.14 -14.67 5.85
N TRP A 307 3.51 -14.28 7.07
CA TRP A 307 4.85 -13.77 7.39
C TRP A 307 5.93 -14.84 7.19
N LYS A 308 5.72 -16.07 7.68
CA LYS A 308 6.74 -17.14 7.62
C LYS A 308 6.79 -17.86 6.28
N GLY A 309 5.84 -17.59 5.38
CA GLY A 309 5.69 -18.21 4.08
C GLY A 309 6.70 -17.78 3.01
N HIS A 310 8.00 -17.89 3.29
CA HIS A 310 9.06 -17.47 2.36
C HIS A 310 8.99 -18.11 0.98
N ASP A 311 8.38 -19.28 0.87
CA ASP A 311 8.20 -20.06 -0.37
C ASP A 311 7.00 -19.61 -1.23
N PHE A 312 6.28 -18.57 -0.79
CA PHE A 312 5.34 -17.81 -1.61
C PHE A 312 5.57 -16.29 -1.49
N GLN A 313 6.82 -15.92 -1.17
CA GLN A 313 7.27 -14.54 -1.12
C GLN A 313 8.30 -14.25 -2.22
N ILE A 314 8.38 -12.98 -2.60
CA ILE A 314 9.47 -12.44 -3.41
C ILE A 314 10.01 -11.17 -2.77
N ARG A 315 11.25 -10.83 -3.12
CA ARG A 315 11.86 -9.54 -2.80
C ARG A 315 12.05 -8.76 -4.08
N ALA A 316 11.40 -7.61 -4.21
CA ALA A 316 11.57 -6.70 -5.33
C ALA A 316 12.74 -5.76 -5.02
N HIS A 317 13.83 -5.94 -5.77
CA HIS A 317 15.04 -5.13 -5.65
C HIS A 317 14.89 -3.80 -6.39
N TRP A 318 15.21 -2.69 -5.73
CA TRP A 318 15.13 -1.38 -6.37
C TRP A 318 16.36 -1.08 -7.22
N GLU A 319 16.13 -0.74 -8.49
CA GLU A 319 17.12 -0.15 -9.40
C GLU A 319 16.61 1.21 -9.89
N PRO A 320 17.50 2.13 -10.32
CA PRO A 320 17.07 3.39 -10.93
C PRO A 320 16.03 3.14 -12.02
N ASN A 321 15.04 4.03 -12.11
CA ASN A 321 13.97 3.95 -13.11
C ASN A 321 13.14 2.66 -13.05
N THR A 322 13.08 1.99 -11.89
CA THR A 322 12.17 0.87 -11.66
C THR A 322 10.77 1.38 -11.30
N VAL A 323 9.75 0.76 -11.89
CA VAL A 323 8.35 0.86 -11.44
C VAL A 323 7.89 -0.53 -11.01
N VAL A 324 7.55 -0.66 -9.73
CA VAL A 324 6.92 -1.86 -9.19
C VAL A 324 5.42 -1.66 -9.23
N ILE A 325 4.72 -2.53 -9.95
CA ILE A 325 3.26 -2.56 -10.02
C ILE A 325 2.79 -3.79 -9.27
N PHE A 326 1.82 -3.65 -8.38
CA PHE A 326 1.28 -4.81 -7.67
C PHE A 326 -0.22 -4.70 -7.49
N ASP A 327 -0.87 -5.86 -7.50
CA ASP A 327 -2.30 -5.98 -7.22
C ASP A 327 -2.50 -6.24 -5.72
N ASN A 328 -2.89 -5.19 -4.97
CA ASN A 328 -3.12 -5.24 -3.51
C ASN A 328 -4.17 -6.26 -3.09
N ARG A 329 -5.00 -6.74 -4.02
CA ARG A 329 -6.06 -7.70 -3.75
C ARG A 329 -5.51 -9.09 -3.55
N VAL A 330 -4.32 -9.40 -4.08
CA VAL A 330 -3.71 -10.75 -4.10
C VAL A 330 -2.33 -10.81 -3.44
N VAL A 331 -1.81 -9.68 -2.94
CA VAL A 331 -0.54 -9.63 -2.20
C VAL A 331 -0.66 -8.87 -0.89
N ALA A 332 0.20 -9.22 0.06
CA ALA A 332 0.60 -8.37 1.18
C ALA A 332 2.08 -8.01 1.02
N HIS A 333 2.51 -6.86 1.51
CA HIS A 333 3.89 -6.41 1.35
C HIS A 333 4.44 -5.72 2.59
N SER A 334 5.76 -5.66 2.68
CA SER A 334 6.50 -4.97 3.75
C SER A 334 7.64 -4.18 3.13
N ALA A 335 7.76 -2.92 3.55
CA ALA A 335 8.98 -2.15 3.34
C ALA A 335 10.09 -2.74 4.21
N ILE A 336 11.29 -2.92 3.66
CA ILE A 336 12.47 -3.36 4.41
C ILE A 336 13.37 -2.16 4.66
N LEU A 337 13.80 -2.00 5.92
CA LEU A 337 14.68 -0.94 6.38
C LEU A 337 16.05 -1.55 6.72
N ASP A 338 16.78 -1.99 5.68
CA ASP A 338 18.06 -2.70 5.80
C ASP A 338 19.23 -1.99 5.11
N PHE A 339 19.06 -0.72 4.75
CA PHE A 339 20.12 0.12 4.22
C PHE A 339 20.90 0.76 5.38
N ASP A 340 22.24 0.65 5.33
CA ASP A 340 23.15 1.26 6.29
C ASP A 340 23.58 2.66 5.82
N THR A 341 22.63 3.60 5.81
CA THR A 341 22.89 4.99 5.42
C THR A 341 21.85 5.95 6.00
N THR A 342 22.22 7.23 6.09
CA THR A 342 21.30 8.34 6.40
C THR A 342 20.73 9.01 5.14
N ASP A 343 21.07 8.49 3.95
CA ASP A 343 20.57 9.00 2.68
C ASP A 343 19.04 8.98 2.67
N SER A 344 18.46 10.07 2.18
CA SER A 344 17.02 10.12 1.96
C SER A 344 16.61 9.19 0.85
N ARG A 345 15.41 8.65 0.95
CA ARG A 345 14.76 7.84 -0.06
C ARG A 345 13.32 8.30 -0.18
N LEU A 346 13.02 8.85 -1.34
CA LEU A 346 11.69 9.30 -1.72
C LEU A 346 11.09 8.26 -2.65
N ILE A 347 9.96 7.70 -2.24
CA ILE A 347 9.16 6.77 -3.04
C ILE A 347 7.82 7.43 -3.28
N ILE A 348 7.36 7.39 -4.52
CA ILE A 348 6.01 7.79 -4.87
C ILE A 348 5.16 6.55 -5.10
N ARG A 349 3.92 6.60 -4.62
CA ARG A 349 2.90 5.58 -4.86
C ARG A 349 1.64 6.26 -5.35
N SER A 350 1.12 5.81 -6.48
CA SER A 350 -0.26 6.10 -6.86
C SER A 350 -1.02 4.78 -6.95
N SER A 351 -2.30 4.77 -6.60
CA SER A 351 -3.08 3.54 -6.49
C SER A 351 -4.53 3.78 -6.85
N ALA A 352 -5.08 2.91 -7.69
CA ALA A 352 -6.49 2.95 -8.05
C ALA A 352 -7.32 2.30 -6.93
N ARG A 353 -8.46 2.89 -6.58
CA ARG A 353 -9.48 2.22 -5.77
C ARG A 353 -10.08 1.07 -6.58
N GLY A 354 -10.23 -0.07 -5.92
CA GLY A 354 -10.79 -1.29 -6.49
C GLY A 354 -12.23 -1.53 -6.07
N GLU A 355 -12.66 -2.78 -6.22
CA GLU A 355 -13.94 -3.24 -5.69
C GLU A 355 -13.93 -3.29 -4.16
N ARG A 356 -15.12 -3.16 -3.57
CA ARG A 356 -15.34 -3.59 -2.19
C ARG A 356 -15.06 -5.11 -2.11
N PRO A 357 -14.24 -5.59 -1.16
CA PRO A 357 -13.98 -7.01 -0.96
C PRO A 357 -15.27 -7.80 -0.70
N VAL A 358 -15.47 -8.88 -1.44
CA VAL A 358 -16.63 -9.77 -1.31
C VAL A 358 -16.20 -11.21 -1.13
N ALA A 359 -17.00 -12.00 -0.40
CA ALA A 359 -16.76 -13.44 -0.29
C ALA A 359 -17.24 -14.20 -1.53
N ASP A 360 -18.30 -13.70 -2.19
CA ASP A 360 -18.96 -14.28 -3.36
C ASP A 360 -19.08 -13.22 -4.46
N LEU A 361 -18.76 -13.59 -5.70
CA LEU A 361 -18.81 -12.70 -6.86
C LEU A 361 -20.21 -12.16 -7.15
N LYS A 362 -21.27 -12.86 -6.74
CA LYS A 362 -22.64 -12.36 -6.91
C LYS A 362 -22.90 -11.08 -6.13
N ASP A 363 -22.06 -10.78 -5.13
CA ASP A 363 -22.16 -9.59 -4.28
C ASP A 363 -21.24 -8.46 -4.74
N LEU A 364 -20.48 -8.67 -5.81
CA LEU A 364 -19.67 -7.63 -6.43
C LEU A 364 -20.55 -6.45 -6.86
N ASN A 365 -20.06 -5.23 -6.62
CA ASN A 365 -20.76 -3.98 -6.91
C ASN A 365 -22.14 -3.82 -6.23
N LYS A 366 -22.44 -4.61 -5.19
CA LYS A 366 -23.57 -4.31 -4.31
C LYS A 366 -23.16 -3.31 -3.24
N PRO A 367 -23.92 -2.22 -3.04
CA PRO A 367 -23.69 -1.33 -1.93
C PRO A 367 -23.98 -2.08 -0.62
N ASP A 368 -23.00 -2.06 0.27
CA ASP A 368 -23.12 -2.53 1.65
C ASP A 368 -22.36 -1.53 2.50
N GLU A 369 -23.08 -0.52 2.98
CA GLU A 369 -22.54 0.54 3.82
C GLU A 369 -22.30 -0.01 5.22
N ASN A 370 -21.08 -0.49 5.46
CA ASN A 370 -20.67 -1.04 6.76
C ASN A 370 -19.55 -0.22 7.41
N LEU A 371 -19.68 1.11 7.35
CA LEU A 371 -18.84 2.04 8.10
C LEU A 371 -19.25 2.00 9.58
N ILE A 372 -18.48 1.31 10.40
CA ILE A 372 -18.83 1.04 11.81
C ILE A 372 -18.01 1.85 12.82
N TYR A 373 -17.19 2.80 12.37
CA TYR A 373 -16.36 3.56 13.30
C TYR A 373 -17.22 4.55 14.12
N HIS A 374 -17.42 4.22 15.40
CA HIS A 374 -18.14 5.05 16.36
C HIS A 374 -17.30 5.36 17.62
N GLY A 375 -15.99 5.10 17.56
CA GLY A 375 -15.13 4.97 18.74
C GLY A 375 -14.54 6.29 19.26
N PRO A 376 -14.35 6.41 20.60
CA PRO A 376 -13.52 7.45 21.22
C PRO A 376 -12.04 7.08 21.22
N GLU A 377 -11.57 6.19 20.35
CA GLU A 377 -10.18 5.69 20.33
C GLU A 377 -9.25 6.55 19.46
N TYR A 378 -9.81 7.29 18.51
CA TYR A 378 -9.07 8.25 17.69
C TYR A 378 -8.70 9.51 18.49
N LEU A 379 -7.41 9.71 18.74
CA LEU A 379 -6.88 10.78 19.59
C LEU A 379 -7.25 12.17 19.07
N GLY A 380 -7.21 12.42 17.75
CA GLY A 380 -7.66 13.66 17.12
C GLY A 380 -7.26 14.94 17.88
N ASP A 381 -8.22 15.85 18.07
CA ASP A 381 -8.09 17.11 18.83
C ASP A 381 -7.93 16.92 20.35
N ARG A 382 -7.96 15.69 20.85
CA ARG A 382 -7.89 15.38 22.29
C ARG A 382 -6.46 15.19 22.80
N LEU A 383 -5.45 15.35 21.96
CA LEU A 383 -4.05 15.20 22.37
C LEU A 383 -3.64 16.22 23.47
N GLU A 384 -4.22 17.42 23.47
CA GLU A 384 -3.99 18.42 24.52
C GLU A 384 -4.79 18.14 25.82
N SER A 385 -5.94 17.46 25.70
CA SER A 385 -6.76 17.09 26.87
C SER A 385 -6.34 15.77 27.53
N LEU A 386 -5.46 15.01 26.87
CA LEU A 386 -4.86 13.77 27.36
C LEU A 386 -3.52 13.98 28.08
N ALA A 387 -3.25 15.19 28.59
CA ALA A 387 -2.08 15.47 29.42
C ALA A 387 -2.03 14.50 30.62
N ILE A 388 -1.14 13.50 30.51
CA ILE A 388 -0.66 12.63 31.60
C ILE A 388 0.77 13.04 31.90
#